data_AF-A0A937BDT7-F1
#
_entry.id   AF-A0A937BDT7-F1
#
_cell.length_a   1.000
_cell.length_b   1.000
_cell.length_c   1.000
_cell.angle_alpha   90.00
_cell.angle_beta   90.00
_cell.angle_gamma   90.00
#
_symmetry.space_group_name_H-M   'P 1'
#
loop_
_entity.id
_entity.type
_entity.pdbx_description
1 polymer ?
#
loop_
_entity_poly.entity_id
_entity_poly.type
_entity_poly.pdbx_seq_one_letter_code
_entity_poly.pdbx_strand_id
1 'polypeptide(L)' 'MHDGRFATLEEVINHYDSGINKSPNLDDVFKSWDTGETIRLGLSEEEKSSLVAFLHTLTDENYMNDLRFSDPFQK' A
#
# COMPACT_ATOMS: atom_id res chain seq x y z
N MET A 1 3.33 -3.14 4.73
CA MET A 1 2.74 -3.13 6.10
C MET A 1 3.85 -3.04 7.13
N HIS A 2 3.55 -2.66 8.38
CA HIS A 2 4.57 -2.52 9.43
C HIS A 2 5.32 -3.84 9.73
N ASP A 3 4.71 -4.97 9.41
CA ASP A 3 5.21 -6.33 9.61
C ASP A 3 5.77 -6.99 8.33
N GLY A 4 5.77 -6.27 7.20
CA GLY A 4 6.27 -6.81 5.92
C GLY A 4 5.46 -7.96 5.32
N ARG A 5 4.22 -8.21 5.79
CA ARG A 5 3.42 -9.39 5.38
C ARG A 5 2.97 -9.43 3.90
N PHE A 6 3.10 -8.33 3.19
CA PHE A 6 2.77 -8.23 1.76
C PHE A 6 4.05 -8.02 0.98
N ALA A 7 4.26 -8.86 -0.03
CA ALA A 7 5.41 -8.84 -0.90
C ALA A 7 5.23 -7.86 -2.07
N THR A 8 3.99 -7.52 -2.43
CA THR A 8 3.72 -6.66 -3.60
C THR A 8 2.78 -5.49 -3.29
N LEU A 9 2.79 -4.48 -4.17
CA LEU A 9 1.89 -3.32 -4.06
C LEU A 9 0.43 -3.74 -4.31
N GLU A 10 0.19 -4.72 -5.17
CA GLU A 10 -1.14 -5.28 -5.44
C GLU A 10 -1.75 -5.91 -4.19
N GLU A 11 -0.97 -6.64 -3.40
CA GLU A 11 -1.43 -7.20 -2.12
C GLU A 11 -1.79 -6.10 -1.12
N VAL A 12 -1.02 -5.00 -1.09
CA VAL A 12 -1.33 -3.82 -0.26
C VAL A 12 -2.63 -3.17 -0.73
N ILE A 13 -2.81 -2.96 -2.03
CA ILE A 13 -4.04 -2.36 -2.58
C ILE A 13 -5.24 -3.26 -2.32
N ASN A 14 -5.12 -4.58 -2.53
CA ASN A 14 -6.17 -5.55 -2.25
C ASN A 14 -6.55 -5.58 -0.76
N HIS A 15 -5.58 -5.36 0.14
CA HIS A 15 -5.87 -5.23 1.57
C HIS A 15 -6.83 -4.06 1.84
N TYR A 16 -6.59 -2.89 1.25
CA TYR A 16 -7.48 -1.73 1.42
C TYR A 16 -8.80 -1.86 0.65
N ASP A 17 -8.80 -2.53 -0.50
CA ASP A 17 -10.01 -2.72 -1.31
C ASP A 17 -11.03 -3.65 -0.62
N SER A 18 -10.56 -4.77 -0.05
CA SER A 18 -11.46 -5.77 0.54
C SER A 18 -10.88 -6.61 1.70
N GLY A 19 -9.59 -6.48 2.00
CA GLY A 19 -8.91 -7.29 3.01
C GLY A 19 -8.93 -6.74 4.45
N ILE A 20 -9.59 -5.60 4.70
CA ILE A 20 -9.76 -5.06 6.05
C ILE A 20 -10.80 -5.89 6.80
N ASN A 21 -10.37 -6.47 7.92
CA ASN A 21 -11.23 -7.23 8.81
C ASN A 21 -11.62 -6.40 10.03
N LYS A 22 -12.85 -6.64 10.53
CA LYS A 22 -13.35 -6.03 11.76
C LYS A 22 -12.46 -6.45 12.93
N SER A 23 -12.04 -5.49 13.74
CA SER A 23 -11.33 -5.75 14.99
C SER A 23 -11.70 -4.70 16.03
N PRO A 24 -11.50 -4.99 17.34
CA PRO A 24 -11.79 -4.02 18.40
C PRO A 24 -11.03 -2.69 18.26
N ASN A 25 -9.86 -2.73 17.64
CA ASN A 25 -8.97 -1.58 17.46
C ASN A 25 -9.01 -1.00 16.04
N LEU A 26 -9.98 -1.40 15.22
CA LEU A 26 -10.14 -0.84 13.88
C LEU A 26 -10.59 0.63 13.98
N ASP A 27 -9.92 1.51 13.24
CA ASP A 27 -10.28 2.94 13.14
C ASP A 27 -11.68 3.11 12.53
N ASP A 28 -12.42 4.11 12.99
CA ASP A 28 -13.78 4.38 12.54
C ASP A 28 -13.84 4.83 11.08
N VAL A 29 -12.75 5.35 10.51
CA VAL A 29 -12.67 5.68 9.08
C VAL A 29 -12.88 4.46 8.16
N PHE A 30 -12.59 3.26 8.68
CA PHE A 30 -12.77 2.01 7.94
C PHE A 30 -14.11 1.32 8.22
N LYS A 31 -14.99 1.95 9.01
CA LYS A 31 -16.30 1.42 9.36
C LYS A 31 -17.39 2.25 8.71
N SER A 32 -18.39 1.58 8.13
CA SER A 32 -19.56 2.26 7.62
C SER A 32 -20.36 2.86 8.78
N TRP A 33 -20.79 4.11 8.64
CA TRP A 33 -21.49 4.84 9.70
C TRP A 33 -22.88 4.27 10.03
N ASP A 34 -23.49 3.56 9.08
CA ASP A 34 -24.84 3.00 9.18
C ASP A 34 -24.86 1.61 9.83
N THR A 35 -23.89 0.76 9.50
CA THR A 35 -23.85 -0.67 9.83
C THR A 35 -22.70 -1.03 10.77
N GLY A 36 -21.66 -0.21 10.86
CA GLY A 36 -20.44 -0.51 11.60
C GLY A 36 -19.60 -1.64 11.01
N GLU A 37 -19.91 -2.08 9.79
CA GLU A 37 -19.15 -3.07 9.03
C GLU A 37 -17.96 -2.43 8.30
N THR A 38 -17.00 -3.25 7.89
CA THR A 38 -15.82 -2.74 7.19
C THR A 38 -16.18 -2.21 5.81
N ILE A 39 -15.69 -1.02 5.48
CA ILE A 39 -15.87 -0.41 4.16
C ILE A 39 -15.04 -1.19 3.14
N ARG A 40 -15.62 -1.38 1.95
CA ARG A 40 -14.92 -1.87 0.76
C ARG A 40 -14.88 -0.77 -0.28
N LEU A 41 -13.73 -0.61 -0.94
CA LEU A 41 -13.56 0.45 -1.95
C LEU A 41 -14.24 0.06 -3.27
N GLY A 42 -14.26 -1.22 -3.61
CA GLY A 42 -14.92 -1.73 -4.81
C GLY A 42 -14.17 -1.33 -6.09
N LEU A 43 -12.83 -1.29 -6.01
CA LEU A 43 -11.98 -0.89 -7.13
C LEU A 43 -12.04 -1.94 -8.25
N SER A 44 -12.17 -1.46 -9.48
CA SER A 44 -11.95 -2.26 -10.68
C SER A 44 -10.48 -2.64 -10.83
N GLU A 45 -10.19 -3.67 -11.62
CA GLU A 45 -8.81 -4.07 -11.92
C GLU A 45 -8.03 -2.96 -12.67
N GLU A 46 -8.71 -2.15 -13.47
CA GLU A 46 -8.13 -0.98 -14.12
C GLU A 46 -7.73 0.10 -13.11
N GLU A 47 -8.57 0.39 -12.11
CA GLU A 47 -8.24 1.33 -11.05
C GLU A 47 -7.08 0.83 -10.18
N LYS A 48 -7.06 -0.46 -9.85
CA LYS A 48 -5.95 -1.06 -9.10
C LYS A 48 -4.63 -0.95 -9.86
N SER A 49 -4.62 -1.33 -11.13
CA SER A 49 -3.41 -1.22 -11.97
C SER A 49 -2.96 0.23 -12.15
N SER A 50 -3.90 1.16 -12.28
CA SER A 50 -3.61 2.61 -12.35
C SER A 50 -3.00 3.14 -11.05
N LEU A 51 -3.47 2.68 -9.89
CA LEU A 51 -2.87 3.02 -8.60
C LEU A 51 -1.46 2.46 -8.46
N VAL A 52 -1.22 1.20 -8.86
CA VAL A 52 0.13 0.63 -8.89
C VAL A 52 1.05 1.47 -9.77
N ALA A 53 0.60 1.82 -10.99
CA ALA A 53 1.35 2.66 -11.91
C ALA A 53 1.67 4.04 -11.30
N PHE A 54 0.69 4.67 -10.65
CA PHE A 54 0.89 5.93 -9.93
C PHE A 54 1.92 5.79 -8.80
N LEU A 55 1.85 4.75 -7.97
CA LEU A 55 2.80 4.54 -6.87
C LEU A 55 4.23 4.32 -7.40
N HIS A 56 4.40 3.68 -8.55
CA HIS A 56 5.71 3.54 -9.18
C HIS A 56 6.33 4.87 -9.61
N THR A 57 5.53 5.92 -9.84
CA THR A 57 6.04 7.27 -10.14
C THR A 57 6.76 7.93 -8.96
N LEU A 58 6.60 7.39 -7.75
CA LEU A 58 7.21 7.90 -6.53
C LEU A 58 8.63 7.33 -6.30
N THR A 59 9.12 6.49 -7.20
CA THR A 59 10.50 5.96 -7.14
C THR A 59 11.49 7.06 -7.50
N ASP A 60 12.39 7.39 -6.58
CA ASP A 60 13.47 8.35 -6.84
C ASP A 60 14.70 7.64 -7.43
N GLU A 61 14.79 7.64 -8.76
CA GLU A 61 15.91 7.05 -9.49
C GLU A 61 17.26 7.75 -9.22
N ASN A 62 17.24 9.03 -8.84
CA ASN A 62 18.49 9.73 -8.52
C ASN A 62 19.03 9.24 -7.18
N TYR A 63 18.17 9.16 -6.17
CA TYR A 63 18.55 8.67 -4.84
C TYR A 63 19.13 7.25 -4.90
N MET A 64 18.49 6.35 -5.65
CA MET A 64 18.91 4.95 -5.78
C MET A 64 20.29 4.77 -6.40
N ASN A 65 20.73 5.72 -7.23
CA ASN A 65 21.99 5.64 -7.98
C ASN A 65 23.04 6.66 -7.54
N ASP A 66 22.79 7.41 -6.46
CA ASP A 66 23.69 8.45 -5.99
C ASP A 66 24.87 7.86 -5.21
N LEU A 67 26.08 8.06 -5.72
CA LEU A 67 27.32 7.60 -5.08
C LEU A 67 27.49 8.13 -3.64
N ARG A 68 26.91 9.29 -3.31
CA ARG A 68 26.94 9.85 -1.94
C ARG A 68 26.28 8.94 -0.90
N PHE A 69 25.34 8.08 -1.32
CA PHE A 69 24.61 7.15 -0.45
C PHE A 69 24.99 5.69 -0.68
N SER A 70 25.95 5.43 -1.58
CA SER A 70 26.47 4.10 -1.83
C SER A 70 27.30 3.57 -0.66
N ASP A 71 27.49 2.24 -0.60
CA ASP A 71 28.34 1.61 0.41
C ASP A 71 29.81 2.10 0.26
N PRO A 72 30.36 2.80 1.25
CA PRO A 72 31.69 3.38 1.16
C PRO A 72 32.83 2.36 1.22
N PHE A 73 32.53 1.07 1.46
CA PHE A 73 33.51 -0.01 1.61
C PHE A 73 33.48 -1.02 0.46
N GLN A 74 32.81 -0.70 -0.65
CA GLN A 74 32.86 -1.53 -1.85
C GLN A 74 34.32 -1.64 -2.35
N LYS A 75 34.81 -2.88 -2.52
CA LYS A 75 36.17 -3.17 -2.98
C LYS A 75 36.31 -3.01 -4.49
#